data_AF-A0A7T0PCH9-F1
#
_entry.id   AF-A0A7T0PCH9-F1
#
_cell.length_a   1.000
_cell.length_b   1.000
_cell.length_c   1.000
_cell.angle_alpha   90.00
_cell.angle_beta   90.00
_cell.angle_gamma   90.00
#
_symmetry.space_group_name_H-M   'P 1'
#
loop_
_entity.id
_entity.type
_entity.pdbx_description
1 polymer ?
#
loop_
_entity_poly.entity_id
_entity_poly.type
_entity_poly.pdbx_seq_one_letter_code
_entity_poly.pdbx_strand_id
1 'polypeptide(L)'
;MSISRAVLTLWYVNCSDPAAVLRTEPKADRGFGRKYLSQLNPALPVTPIGQFPLNRSVSVDVAEFYIGGYRDVTVVQTIIMEEALTLSQLSPLLLRAIDATDIYAFATNEDEGYAGFAHWHSYELKRSLCCTATAFLEDIGLPEPFEGEYWAGEHSPENSGGITLPFVPQQLMEHAQNSWLGVEIGPNGPDLDVVGYAVDGRPEPKVDPTPSSPVSKAAAGAAATAGSAAAAGFASTAAKVEGDMENSTPEDEDAAGYDDYAAELSPVATAPAQRLRGEDAEPSLGEAAIDVAQRAGHLGARVGKRVALQVKQAALSLIKRNRR
;
A
#
# COMPACT_ATOMS: atom_id res chain seq x y z
N MET A 1 -12.92 2.53 -27.09
CA MET A 1 -12.84 3.15 -25.76
C MET A 1 -11.39 3.01 -25.33
N SER A 2 -10.69 4.11 -25.04
CA SER A 2 -9.29 4.05 -24.59
C SER A 2 -9.28 4.30 -23.10
N ILE A 3 -9.03 3.25 -22.32
CA ILE A 3 -8.88 3.39 -20.87
C ILE A 3 -7.57 4.15 -20.63
N SER A 4 -7.63 5.24 -19.86
CA SER A 4 -6.50 6.17 -19.75
C SER A 4 -5.60 5.86 -18.55
N ARG A 5 -6.21 5.43 -17.45
CA ARG A 5 -5.55 5.11 -16.18
C ARG A 5 -6.48 4.26 -15.30
N ALA A 6 -5.93 3.66 -14.24
CA ALA A 6 -6.72 3.01 -13.20
C ALA A 6 -6.01 3.14 -11.84
N VAL A 7 -6.79 3.14 -10.76
CA VAL A 7 -6.26 2.98 -9.39
C VAL A 7 -5.92 1.52 -9.22
N LEU A 8 -4.65 1.22 -8.96
CA LEU A 8 -4.15 -0.11 -8.65
C LEU A 8 -3.96 -0.22 -7.13
N THR A 9 -4.51 -1.28 -6.54
CA THR A 9 -4.19 -1.74 -5.18
C THR A 9 -3.49 -3.09 -5.27
N LEU A 10 -2.25 -3.14 -4.82
CA LEU A 10 -1.43 -4.35 -4.70
C LEU A 10 -1.40 -4.82 -3.26
N TRP A 11 -1.58 -6.11 -3.06
CA TRP A 11 -1.40 -6.80 -1.80
C TRP A 11 -0.28 -7.81 -1.93
N TYR A 12 0.68 -7.75 -1.01
CA TYR A 12 1.76 -8.71 -0.85
C TYR A 12 1.47 -9.52 0.41
N VAL A 13 1.29 -10.84 0.29
CA VAL A 13 0.82 -11.71 1.37
C VAL A 13 1.79 -12.87 1.58
N ASN A 14 2.23 -13.05 2.82
CA ASN A 14 3.14 -14.10 3.27
C ASN A 14 2.55 -15.00 4.37
N CYS A 15 1.26 -14.84 4.67
CA CYS A 15 0.56 -15.64 5.67
C CYS A 15 -0.63 -16.36 5.05
N SER A 16 -1.06 -17.45 5.69
CA SER A 16 -2.20 -18.25 5.23
C SER A 16 -3.57 -17.65 5.56
N ASP A 17 -3.62 -16.68 6.49
CA ASP A 17 -4.85 -16.02 6.93
C ASP A 17 -4.62 -14.49 7.00
N PRO A 18 -4.59 -13.81 5.84
CA PRO A 18 -4.47 -12.35 5.81
C PRO A 18 -5.65 -11.67 6.53
N ALA A 19 -6.84 -12.26 6.54
CA ALA A 19 -8.01 -11.72 7.20
C ALA A 19 -7.79 -11.55 8.71
N ALA A 20 -7.13 -12.51 9.37
CA ALA A 20 -6.78 -12.41 10.78
C ALA A 20 -5.89 -11.20 11.08
N VAL A 21 -4.92 -10.90 10.21
CA VAL A 21 -4.06 -9.71 10.35
C VAL A 21 -4.88 -8.45 10.15
N LEU A 22 -5.64 -8.35 9.06
CA LEU A 22 -6.36 -7.14 8.68
C LEU A 22 -7.47 -6.77 9.68
N ARG A 23 -8.15 -7.76 10.27
CA ARG A 23 -9.17 -7.53 11.31
C ARG A 23 -8.60 -6.95 12.61
N THR A 24 -7.28 -6.97 12.83
CA THR A 24 -6.67 -6.30 13.98
C THR A 24 -6.57 -4.78 13.82
N GLU A 25 -6.98 -4.24 12.67
CA GLU A 25 -6.88 -2.82 12.33
C GLU A 25 -5.46 -2.27 12.52
N PRO A 26 -4.47 -2.88 11.84
CA PRO A 26 -3.07 -2.55 12.05
C PRO A 26 -2.76 -1.12 11.63
N LYS A 27 -1.85 -0.49 12.39
CA LYS A 27 -1.31 0.83 12.08
C LYS A 27 -0.17 0.73 11.08
N ALA A 28 -0.16 1.59 10.05
CA ALA A 28 0.92 1.61 9.08
C ALA A 28 2.23 2.13 9.69
N ASP A 29 3.32 1.42 9.40
CA ASP A 29 4.68 1.90 9.66
C ASP A 29 5.12 2.96 8.63
N ARG A 30 5.37 4.18 9.11
CA ARG A 30 5.91 5.31 8.31
C ARG A 30 7.31 5.04 7.78
N GLY A 31 8.13 4.27 8.49
CA GLY A 31 9.47 3.88 8.05
C GLY A 31 9.41 2.90 6.88
N PHE A 32 8.46 1.97 6.91
CA PHE A 32 8.26 0.95 5.89
C PHE A 32 8.00 1.54 4.51
N GLY A 33 7.01 2.44 4.37
CA GLY A 33 6.65 3.00 3.06
C GLY A 33 7.81 3.75 2.38
N ARG A 34 8.62 4.48 3.17
CA ARG A 34 9.84 5.12 2.66
C ARG A 34 10.90 4.11 2.20
N LYS A 35 11.09 3.01 2.93
CA LYS A 35 11.99 1.91 2.53
C LYS A 35 11.50 1.27 1.23
N TYR A 36 10.21 0.95 1.13
CA TYR A 36 9.58 0.42 -0.09
C TYR A 36 9.87 1.30 -1.31
N LEU A 37 9.58 2.61 -1.22
CA LEU A 37 9.81 3.54 -2.33
C LEU A 37 11.28 3.66 -2.72
N SER A 38 12.18 3.61 -1.73
CA SER A 38 13.62 3.62 -1.99
C SER A 38 14.11 2.37 -2.72
N GLN A 39 13.51 1.20 -2.46
CA GLN A 39 13.80 -0.05 -3.17
C GLN A 39 13.22 -0.04 -4.58
N LEU A 40 11.98 0.46 -4.72
CA LEU A 40 11.30 0.56 -6.01
C LEU A 40 12.08 1.45 -6.98
N ASN A 41 12.51 2.64 -6.53
CA ASN A 41 13.39 3.52 -7.28
C ASN A 41 14.10 4.53 -6.35
N PRO A 42 15.41 4.37 -6.08
CA PRO A 42 16.17 5.26 -5.19
C PRO A 42 16.24 6.72 -5.63
N ALA A 43 15.92 7.02 -6.90
CA ALA A 43 15.96 8.38 -7.44
C ALA A 43 14.65 9.17 -7.22
N LEU A 44 13.60 8.55 -6.68
CA LEU A 44 12.34 9.24 -6.44
C LEU A 44 12.46 10.20 -5.23
N PRO A 45 12.09 11.48 -5.40
CA PRO A 45 11.96 12.38 -4.27
C PRO A 45 10.74 11.99 -3.44
N VAL A 46 10.93 11.43 -2.25
CA VAL A 46 9.83 10.96 -1.38
C VAL A 46 9.41 12.07 -0.43
N THR A 47 8.14 12.47 -0.51
CA THR A 47 7.53 13.49 0.35
C THR A 47 6.31 12.90 1.06
N PRO A 48 6.30 12.72 2.39
CA PRO A 48 5.14 12.22 3.10
C PRO A 48 3.97 13.22 3.02
N ILE A 49 2.76 12.73 2.76
CA ILE A 49 1.53 13.53 2.67
C ILE A 49 0.77 13.47 4.00
N GLY A 50 0.60 12.26 4.54
CA GLY A 50 -0.20 12.03 5.75
C GLY A 50 -0.54 10.55 5.94
N GLN A 51 -1.26 10.25 7.02
CA GLN A 51 -1.80 8.93 7.30
C GLN A 51 -3.32 8.98 7.13
N PHE A 52 -3.85 8.00 6.41
CA PHE A 52 -5.25 7.94 6.02
C PHE A 52 -5.74 6.50 6.14
N PRO A 53 -6.99 6.27 6.51
CA PRO A 53 -7.56 4.94 6.40
C PRO A 53 -7.84 4.61 4.93
N LEU A 54 -7.43 3.44 4.46
CA LEU A 54 -7.51 3.00 3.06
C LEU A 54 -8.94 2.96 2.53
N ASN A 55 -9.90 2.64 3.39
CA ASN A 55 -11.33 2.60 3.07
C ASN A 55 -11.95 4.00 2.83
N ARG A 56 -11.29 5.09 3.23
CA ARG A 56 -11.76 6.48 3.11
C ARG A 56 -10.70 7.42 2.54
N SER A 57 -9.61 6.88 1.98
CA SER A 57 -8.57 7.70 1.37
C SER A 57 -9.07 8.42 0.14
N VAL A 58 -8.57 9.64 -0.07
CA VAL A 58 -8.86 10.46 -1.26
C VAL A 58 -8.36 9.74 -2.52
N SER A 59 -8.98 10.02 -3.66
CA SER A 59 -8.56 9.53 -4.97
C SER A 59 -7.05 9.73 -5.19
N VAL A 60 -6.32 8.64 -5.38
CA VAL A 60 -4.87 8.63 -5.58
C VAL A 60 -4.47 9.37 -6.85
N ASP A 61 -3.43 10.21 -6.79
CA ASP A 61 -2.86 10.86 -7.98
C ASP A 61 -1.71 10.04 -8.59
N VAL A 62 -1.35 10.38 -9.84
CA VAL A 62 -0.35 9.68 -10.68
C VAL A 62 1.03 9.58 -10.03
N ALA A 63 1.38 10.54 -9.19
CA ALA A 63 2.66 10.60 -8.49
C ALA A 63 2.50 10.31 -6.99
N GLU A 64 1.46 9.58 -6.60
CA GLU A 64 1.18 9.26 -5.20
C GLU A 64 1.16 7.75 -4.97
N PHE A 65 1.66 7.38 -3.79
CA PHE A 65 1.65 6.02 -3.28
C PHE A 65 1.05 6.03 -1.89
N TYR A 66 0.08 5.17 -1.65
CA TYR A 66 -0.48 4.93 -0.33
C TYR A 66 -0.05 3.54 0.12
N ILE A 67 0.75 3.47 1.18
CA ILE A 67 1.43 2.24 1.59
C ILE A 67 1.09 1.91 3.03
N GLY A 68 0.61 0.69 3.26
CA GLY A 68 0.41 0.11 4.59
C GLY A 68 1.25 -1.15 4.72
N GLY A 69 2.28 -1.10 5.57
CA GLY A 69 3.06 -2.28 5.94
C GLY A 69 2.50 -2.85 7.25
N TYR A 70 1.97 -4.07 7.19
CA TYR A 70 1.49 -4.83 8.33
C TYR A 70 2.30 -6.13 8.46
N ARG A 71 2.10 -6.86 9.55
CA ARG A 71 2.75 -8.15 9.74
C ARG A 71 2.33 -9.12 8.63
N ASP A 72 3.30 -9.58 7.83
CA ASP A 72 3.14 -10.55 6.73
C ASP A 72 2.15 -10.13 5.63
N VAL A 73 1.63 -8.91 5.67
CA VAL A 73 0.69 -8.34 4.70
C VAL A 73 1.11 -6.90 4.42
N THR A 74 1.33 -6.57 3.16
CA THR A 74 1.55 -5.18 2.74
C THR A 74 0.56 -4.78 1.67
N VAL A 75 0.01 -3.57 1.77
CA VAL A 75 -0.81 -2.95 0.74
C VAL A 75 -0.10 -1.75 0.13
N VAL A 76 -0.18 -1.62 -1.20
CA VAL A 76 0.34 -0.48 -1.96
C VAL A 76 -0.72 -0.06 -2.97
N GLN A 77 -1.19 1.18 -2.85
CA GLN A 77 -2.10 1.78 -3.82
C GLN A 77 -1.41 2.89 -4.62
N THR A 78 -1.59 2.89 -5.93
CA THR A 78 -1.00 3.87 -6.87
C THR A 78 -1.83 3.94 -8.16
N ILE A 79 -1.41 4.74 -9.14
CA ILE A 79 -2.03 4.80 -10.47
C ILE A 79 -1.21 4.02 -11.50
N ILE A 80 -1.90 3.22 -12.31
CA ILE A 80 -1.37 2.56 -13.51
C ILE A 80 -1.97 3.16 -14.78
N MET A 81 -1.25 3.04 -15.89
CA MET A 81 -1.61 3.59 -17.20
C MET A 81 -1.15 2.67 -18.33
N GLU A 82 -1.71 2.88 -19.52
CA GLU A 82 -1.25 2.25 -20.76
C GLU A 82 -1.17 0.71 -20.64
N GLU A 83 -0.02 0.10 -20.92
CA GLU A 83 0.13 -1.36 -20.90
C GLU A 83 -0.12 -1.99 -19.52
N ALA A 84 0.07 -1.23 -18.43
CA ALA A 84 -0.16 -1.74 -17.07
C ALA A 84 -1.65 -1.96 -16.76
N LEU A 85 -2.57 -1.44 -17.59
CA LEU A 85 -4.01 -1.76 -17.54
C LEU A 85 -4.31 -3.22 -17.92
N THR A 86 -3.32 -3.92 -18.47
CA THR A 86 -3.27 -5.37 -18.56
C THR A 86 -2.41 -5.83 -17.39
N LEU A 87 -3.04 -6.32 -16.32
CA LEU A 87 -2.37 -6.64 -15.06
C LEU A 87 -1.31 -7.74 -15.20
N SER A 88 -1.46 -8.68 -16.15
CA SER A 88 -0.36 -9.62 -16.47
C SER A 88 0.94 -8.95 -16.95
N GLN A 89 0.85 -7.70 -17.39
CA GLN A 89 1.97 -6.86 -17.84
C GLN A 89 2.46 -5.89 -16.77
N LEU A 90 1.99 -6.01 -15.52
CA LEU A 90 2.49 -5.19 -14.42
C LEU A 90 4.02 -5.25 -14.34
N SER A 91 4.59 -4.09 -14.01
CA SER A 91 6.04 -3.94 -13.93
C SER A 91 6.64 -4.97 -12.97
N PRO A 92 7.70 -5.69 -13.38
CA PRO A 92 8.44 -6.56 -12.47
C PRO A 92 8.99 -5.83 -11.23
N LEU A 93 9.18 -4.50 -11.30
CA LEU A 93 9.59 -3.70 -10.14
C LEU A 93 8.50 -3.68 -9.07
N LEU A 94 7.22 -3.59 -9.45
CA LEU A 94 6.11 -3.66 -8.51
C LEU A 94 5.96 -5.10 -8.01
N LEU A 95 5.94 -6.08 -8.90
CA LEU A 95 5.76 -7.49 -8.52
C LEU A 95 6.90 -8.03 -7.64
N ARG A 96 8.10 -7.46 -7.70
CA ARG A 96 9.26 -7.90 -6.89
C ARG A 96 9.67 -6.89 -5.81
N ALA A 97 8.83 -5.89 -5.54
CA ALA A 97 9.15 -4.87 -4.53
C ALA A 97 9.21 -5.46 -3.12
N ILE A 98 8.42 -6.49 -2.86
CA ILE A 98 8.40 -7.25 -1.61
C ILE A 98 8.44 -8.73 -1.98
N ASP A 99 9.23 -9.50 -1.25
CA ASP A 99 9.23 -10.95 -1.41
C ASP A 99 7.95 -11.52 -0.80
N ALA A 100 7.04 -11.95 -1.66
CA ALA A 100 5.69 -12.37 -1.28
C ALA A 100 5.35 -13.73 -1.89
N THR A 101 4.74 -14.59 -1.08
CA THR A 101 4.22 -15.89 -1.54
C THR A 101 3.03 -15.67 -2.48
N ASP A 102 2.12 -14.79 -2.11
CA ASP A 102 0.97 -14.41 -2.91
C ASP A 102 0.96 -12.89 -3.16
N ILE A 103 0.68 -12.51 -4.41
CA ILE A 103 0.50 -11.13 -4.82
C ILE A 103 -0.87 -11.01 -5.46
N TYR A 104 -1.71 -10.12 -4.92
CA TYR A 104 -3.01 -9.81 -5.48
C TYR A 104 -3.01 -8.37 -6.00
N ALA A 105 -3.43 -8.19 -7.25
CA ALA A 105 -3.63 -6.89 -7.85
C ALA A 105 -5.12 -6.66 -8.10
N PHE A 106 -5.61 -5.47 -7.76
CA PHE A 106 -6.96 -5.02 -8.07
C PHE A 106 -6.85 -3.65 -8.70
N ALA A 107 -7.46 -3.46 -9.86
CA ALA A 107 -7.45 -2.20 -10.56
C ALA A 107 -8.86 -1.77 -10.91
N THR A 108 -9.17 -0.49 -10.71
CA THR A 108 -10.47 0.08 -11.06
C THR A 108 -10.35 1.47 -11.65
N ASN A 109 -11.23 1.77 -12.59
CA ASN A 109 -11.55 3.12 -13.04
C ASN A 109 -13.06 3.19 -13.23
N GLU A 110 -13.74 3.75 -12.23
CA GLU A 110 -15.21 3.84 -12.19
C GLU A 110 -15.76 4.69 -13.34
N ASP A 111 -15.08 5.80 -13.70
CA ASP A 111 -15.49 6.70 -14.77
C ASP A 111 -15.54 6.00 -16.14
N GLU A 112 -14.58 5.09 -16.38
CA GLU A 112 -14.44 4.36 -17.64
C GLU A 112 -15.05 2.94 -17.56
N GLY A 113 -15.62 2.55 -16.42
CA GLY A 113 -16.23 1.24 -16.18
C GLY A 113 -15.25 0.07 -16.28
N TYR A 114 -13.96 0.34 -16.06
CA TYR A 114 -12.89 -0.65 -16.10
C TYR A 114 -12.67 -1.24 -14.71
N ALA A 115 -12.56 -2.56 -14.63
CA ALA A 115 -12.03 -3.23 -13.47
C ALA A 115 -11.18 -4.44 -13.87
N GLY A 116 -10.22 -4.78 -13.03
CA GLY A 116 -9.42 -5.96 -13.21
C GLY A 116 -8.85 -6.48 -11.91
N PHE A 117 -8.61 -7.79 -11.87
CA PHE A 117 -7.95 -8.45 -10.77
C PHE A 117 -6.93 -9.45 -11.30
N ALA A 118 -5.88 -9.71 -10.52
CA ALA A 118 -4.89 -10.71 -10.85
C ALA A 118 -4.24 -11.30 -9.59
N HIS A 119 -3.87 -12.57 -9.68
CA HIS A 119 -3.20 -13.32 -8.62
C HIS A 119 -1.93 -13.97 -9.16
N TRP A 120 -0.81 -13.68 -8.50
CA TRP A 120 0.42 -14.42 -8.65
C TRP A 120 0.69 -15.23 -7.39
N HIS A 121 1.08 -16.49 -7.57
CA HIS A 121 1.60 -17.33 -6.51
C HIS A 121 3.05 -17.70 -6.83
N SER A 122 3.98 -17.40 -5.92
CA SER A 122 5.41 -17.57 -6.14
C SER A 122 5.89 -16.92 -7.45
N TYR A 123 5.41 -15.71 -7.73
CA TYR A 123 5.65 -14.94 -8.96
C TYR A 123 5.14 -15.55 -10.27
N GLU A 124 4.39 -16.65 -10.20
CA GLU A 124 3.72 -17.24 -11.35
C GLU A 124 2.28 -16.76 -11.42
N LEU A 125 1.87 -16.20 -12.56
CA LEU A 125 0.50 -15.73 -12.76
C LEU A 125 -0.48 -16.92 -12.77
N LYS A 126 -1.44 -16.93 -11.85
CA LYS A 126 -2.46 -17.98 -11.72
C LYS A 126 -3.79 -17.58 -12.35
N ARG A 127 -4.21 -16.34 -12.12
CA ARG A 127 -5.46 -15.78 -12.62
C ARG A 127 -5.28 -14.30 -12.95
N SER A 128 -5.83 -13.85 -14.07
CA SER A 128 -5.97 -12.42 -14.36
C SER A 128 -7.18 -12.17 -15.25
N LEU A 129 -8.03 -11.24 -14.85
CA LEU A 129 -9.16 -10.76 -15.62
C LEU A 129 -9.15 -9.24 -15.61
N CYS A 130 -9.12 -8.60 -16.77
CA CYS A 130 -9.30 -7.17 -16.91
C CYS A 130 -10.34 -6.88 -17.96
N CYS A 131 -11.37 -6.13 -17.62
CA CYS A 131 -12.47 -5.87 -18.54
C CYS A 131 -13.21 -4.57 -18.25
N THR A 132 -13.98 -4.16 -19.25
CA THR A 132 -15.11 -3.25 -19.11
C THR A 132 -16.39 -4.05 -19.28
N ALA A 133 -17.55 -3.42 -19.06
CA ALA A 133 -18.84 -4.06 -19.28
C ALA A 133 -19.03 -4.66 -20.69
N THR A 134 -18.26 -4.22 -21.69
CA THR A 134 -18.43 -4.64 -23.11
C THR A 134 -17.18 -5.22 -23.75
N ALA A 135 -16.04 -5.24 -23.07
CA ALA A 135 -14.77 -5.65 -23.68
C ALA A 135 -13.81 -6.24 -22.64
N PHE A 136 -13.17 -7.35 -23.00
CA PHE A 136 -12.02 -7.89 -22.29
C PHE A 136 -10.73 -7.22 -22.78
N LEU A 137 -9.87 -6.88 -21.84
CA LEU A 137 -8.47 -6.55 -22.08
C LEU A 137 -7.61 -7.82 -21.91
N GLU A 138 -7.92 -8.63 -20.89
CA GLU A 138 -7.34 -9.95 -20.71
C GLU A 138 -8.28 -10.87 -19.93
N ASP A 139 -8.11 -12.18 -20.16
CA ASP A 139 -8.68 -13.27 -19.39
C ASP A 139 -7.70 -14.44 -19.43
N ILE A 140 -6.94 -14.63 -18.35
CA ILE A 140 -5.85 -15.60 -18.22
C ILE A 140 -6.08 -16.45 -16.98
N GLY A 141 -5.79 -17.75 -17.10
CA GLY A 141 -6.02 -18.72 -16.03
C GLY A 141 -7.41 -19.32 -16.07
N LEU A 142 -7.69 -20.23 -15.12
CA LEU A 142 -9.01 -20.81 -14.96
C LEU A 142 -9.83 -19.95 -13.99
N PRO A 143 -11.12 -19.70 -14.27
CA PRO A 143 -12.00 -19.04 -13.33
C PRO A 143 -12.02 -19.75 -11.97
N GLU A 144 -12.00 -18.96 -10.91
CA GLU A 144 -12.07 -19.47 -9.55
C GLU A 144 -13.52 -19.64 -9.05
N PRO A 145 -13.76 -20.44 -7.99
CA PRO A 145 -15.11 -20.76 -7.54
C PRO A 145 -16.00 -19.54 -7.27
N PHE A 146 -15.44 -18.45 -6.74
CA PHE A 146 -16.20 -17.23 -6.45
C PHE A 146 -16.70 -16.51 -7.72
N GLU A 147 -16.12 -16.79 -8.88
CA GLU A 147 -16.56 -16.20 -10.14
C GLU A 147 -17.82 -16.89 -10.70
N GLY A 148 -18.16 -18.09 -10.21
CA GLY A 148 -19.18 -18.96 -10.80
C GLY A 148 -20.55 -18.29 -10.95
N GLU A 149 -21.03 -17.62 -9.91
CA GLU A 149 -22.32 -16.91 -9.91
C GLU A 149 -22.34 -15.75 -10.92
N TYR A 150 -21.21 -15.07 -11.09
CA TYR A 150 -21.08 -13.98 -12.06
C TYR A 150 -21.14 -14.51 -13.49
N TRP A 151 -20.38 -15.57 -13.79
CA TRP A 151 -20.43 -16.20 -15.12
C TRP A 151 -21.78 -16.86 -15.43
N ALA A 152 -22.50 -17.32 -14.41
CA ALA A 152 -23.87 -17.82 -14.54
C ALA A 152 -24.92 -16.69 -14.75
N GLY A 153 -24.53 -15.44 -14.55
CA GLY A 153 -25.38 -14.26 -14.73
C GLY A 153 -26.31 -13.97 -13.56
N GLU A 154 -26.05 -14.54 -12.38
CA GLU A 154 -26.83 -14.27 -11.17
C GLU A 154 -26.64 -12.81 -10.67
N HIS A 155 -25.55 -12.17 -11.09
CA HIS A 155 -25.20 -10.77 -10.81
C HIS A 155 -25.41 -9.85 -12.01
N SER A 156 -26.28 -10.23 -12.96
CA SER A 156 -26.56 -9.41 -14.14
C SER A 156 -27.23 -8.09 -13.78
N PRO A 157 -26.75 -6.93 -14.28
CA PRO A 157 -27.46 -5.67 -14.12
C PRO A 157 -28.87 -5.72 -14.70
N GLU A 158 -29.87 -5.15 -14.02
CA GLU A 158 -31.30 -5.23 -14.40
C GLU A 158 -31.59 -4.67 -15.82
N ASN A 159 -30.75 -3.77 -16.33
CA ASN A 159 -30.88 -3.14 -17.65
C ASN A 159 -29.77 -3.55 -18.64
N SER A 160 -29.20 -4.74 -18.46
CA SER A 160 -28.20 -5.29 -19.38
C SER A 160 -28.81 -5.55 -20.76
N GLY A 161 -28.52 -4.66 -21.72
CA GLY A 161 -28.90 -4.83 -23.11
C GLY A 161 -27.69 -5.20 -23.98
N GLY A 162 -27.86 -6.06 -24.98
CA GLY A 162 -26.85 -6.31 -26.00
C GLY A 162 -25.70 -7.26 -25.59
N ILE A 163 -24.48 -6.93 -26.03
CA ILE A 163 -23.24 -7.75 -25.94
C ILE A 163 -22.46 -7.42 -24.64
N THR A 164 -23.16 -7.12 -23.55
CA THR A 164 -22.52 -6.81 -22.25
C THR A 164 -22.18 -8.08 -21.48
N LEU A 165 -21.21 -7.98 -20.57
CA LEU A 165 -20.92 -9.02 -19.59
C LEU A 165 -22.15 -9.29 -18.70
N PRO A 166 -22.31 -10.53 -18.21
CA PRO A 166 -23.42 -10.89 -17.33
C PRO A 166 -23.21 -10.42 -15.87
N PHE A 167 -22.38 -9.40 -15.68
CA PHE A 167 -22.05 -8.80 -14.39
C PHE A 167 -21.39 -7.42 -14.55
N VAL A 168 -21.34 -6.67 -13.44
CA VAL A 168 -20.52 -5.45 -13.32
C VAL A 168 -19.07 -5.85 -13.01
N PRO A 169 -18.07 -5.49 -13.84
CA PRO A 169 -16.67 -5.85 -13.60
C PRO A 169 -16.14 -5.49 -12.21
N GLN A 170 -16.51 -4.33 -11.69
CA GLN A 170 -16.10 -3.85 -10.38
C GLN A 170 -16.59 -4.77 -9.25
N GLN A 171 -17.84 -5.25 -9.31
CA GLN A 171 -18.39 -6.15 -8.29
C GLN A 171 -17.67 -7.49 -8.25
N LEU A 172 -17.34 -8.04 -9.43
CA LEU A 172 -16.55 -9.28 -9.50
C LEU A 172 -15.14 -9.06 -8.93
N MET A 173 -14.50 -7.93 -9.23
CA MET A 173 -13.20 -7.56 -8.67
C MET A 173 -13.26 -7.43 -7.13
N GLU A 174 -14.28 -6.77 -6.57
CA GLU A 174 -14.48 -6.65 -5.12
C GLU A 174 -14.71 -8.03 -4.48
N HIS A 175 -15.47 -8.92 -5.13
CA HIS A 175 -15.68 -10.29 -4.65
C HIS A 175 -14.37 -11.11 -4.68
N ALA A 176 -13.55 -10.95 -5.73
CA ALA A 176 -12.21 -11.55 -5.79
C ALA A 176 -11.34 -11.07 -4.62
N GLN A 177 -11.34 -9.76 -4.35
CA GLN A 177 -10.62 -9.17 -3.22
C GLN A 177 -11.06 -9.75 -1.89
N ASN A 178 -12.36 -9.84 -1.67
CA ASN A 178 -12.91 -10.41 -0.43
C ASN A 178 -12.62 -11.90 -0.30
N SER A 179 -12.61 -12.64 -1.40
CA SER A 179 -12.34 -14.09 -1.41
C SER A 179 -10.88 -14.40 -1.11
N TRP A 180 -9.95 -13.67 -1.72
CA TRP A 180 -8.51 -13.90 -1.52
C TRP A 180 -8.00 -13.37 -0.20
N LEU A 181 -8.48 -12.20 0.25
CA LEU A 181 -8.07 -11.61 1.53
C LEU A 181 -8.87 -12.15 2.71
N GLY A 182 -10.03 -12.78 2.47
CA GLY A 182 -10.93 -13.30 3.50
C GLY A 182 -11.64 -12.23 4.34
N VAL A 183 -11.60 -10.96 3.92
CA VAL A 183 -12.22 -9.82 4.60
C VAL A 183 -12.65 -8.76 3.58
N GLU A 184 -13.74 -8.07 3.86
CA GLU A 184 -14.20 -6.94 3.05
C GLU A 184 -13.22 -5.76 3.18
N ILE A 185 -12.79 -5.20 2.05
CA ILE A 185 -12.04 -3.95 2.01
C ILE A 185 -12.96 -2.85 1.50
N GLY A 186 -13.48 -2.04 2.41
CA GLY A 186 -14.50 -1.04 2.07
C GLY A 186 -15.13 -0.40 3.30
N PRO A 187 -16.28 0.29 3.15
CA PRO A 187 -16.94 1.01 4.24
C PRO A 187 -17.30 0.15 5.46
N ASN A 188 -17.55 -1.15 5.27
CA ASN A 188 -17.87 -2.09 6.35
C ASN A 188 -16.68 -2.96 6.76
N GLY A 189 -15.53 -2.78 6.11
CA GLY A 189 -14.28 -3.48 6.41
C GLY A 189 -13.53 -2.87 7.59
N PRO A 190 -12.42 -3.51 8.04
CA PRO A 190 -11.55 -2.98 9.08
C PRO A 190 -10.93 -1.64 8.67
N ASP A 191 -10.64 -0.78 9.66
CA ASP A 191 -9.93 0.48 9.41
C ASP A 191 -8.43 0.22 9.20
N LEU A 192 -8.01 0.19 7.94
CA LEU A 192 -6.64 -0.11 7.56
C LEU A 192 -5.87 1.19 7.31
N ASP A 193 -4.96 1.53 8.21
CA ASP A 193 -4.17 2.75 8.07
C ASP A 193 -3.11 2.59 6.96
N VAL A 194 -3.01 3.59 6.08
CA VAL A 194 -1.95 3.72 5.07
C VAL A 194 -1.29 5.09 5.17
N VAL A 195 -0.02 5.17 4.79
CA VAL A 195 0.71 6.43 4.69
C VAL A 195 0.81 6.83 3.22
N GLY A 196 0.35 8.04 2.90
CA GLY A 196 0.46 8.65 1.59
C GLY A 196 1.82 9.29 1.38
N TYR A 197 2.40 9.10 0.20
CA TYR A 197 3.68 9.67 -0.23
C TYR A 197 3.54 10.23 -1.65
N ALA A 198 4.02 11.46 -1.85
CA ALA A 198 4.21 12.03 -3.18
C ALA A 198 5.63 11.76 -3.69
N VAL A 199 5.77 11.44 -4.97
CA VAL A 199 7.05 11.13 -5.64
C VAL A 199 7.43 12.11 -6.75
N ASP A 200 6.73 13.24 -6.85
CA ASP A 200 6.96 14.30 -7.86
C ASP A 200 7.87 15.45 -7.39
N GLY A 201 8.32 15.42 -6.13
CA GLY A 201 9.19 16.42 -5.54
C GLY A 201 8.46 17.69 -5.09
N ARG A 202 7.13 17.64 -4.91
CA ARG A 202 6.39 18.71 -4.23
C ARG A 202 6.91 18.90 -2.79
N PRO A 203 6.94 20.13 -2.23
CA PRO A 203 7.35 20.35 -0.85
C PRO A 203 6.44 19.61 0.14
N GLU A 204 7.00 19.17 1.27
CA GLU A 204 6.21 18.58 2.36
C GLU A 204 5.12 19.55 2.82
N PRO A 205 3.87 19.08 3.01
CA PRO A 205 2.85 19.86 3.70
C PRO A 205 3.39 20.27 5.07
N LYS A 206 3.44 21.57 5.34
CA LYS A 206 3.76 22.05 6.68
C LYS A 206 2.59 21.67 7.58
N VAL A 207 2.77 20.62 8.38
CA VAL A 207 1.90 20.38 9.53
C VAL A 207 2.23 21.48 10.53
N ASP A 208 1.31 22.41 10.75
CA ASP A 208 1.48 23.38 11.83
C ASP A 208 1.60 22.57 13.13
N PRO A 209 2.69 22.75 13.90
CA PRO A 209 2.77 22.11 15.21
C PRO A 209 1.57 22.61 16.02
N THR A 210 0.76 21.68 16.50
CA THR A 210 -0.31 21.98 17.47
C THR A 210 0.30 22.89 18.54
N PRO A 211 -0.25 24.09 18.80
CA PRO A 211 0.37 25.02 19.72
C PRO A 211 0.42 24.36 21.09
N SER A 212 1.63 24.00 21.53
CA SER A 212 1.88 23.65 22.92
C SER A 212 1.50 24.89 23.73
N SER A 213 0.46 24.75 24.55
CA SER A 213 0.04 25.85 25.42
C SER A 213 1.21 26.22 26.33
N PRO A 214 1.62 27.50 26.40
CA PRO A 214 2.70 27.90 27.28
C PRO A 214 2.22 27.77 28.73
N VAL A 215 2.79 26.82 29.47
CA VAL A 215 2.66 26.76 30.93
C VAL A 215 3.26 28.06 31.47
N SER A 216 2.39 28.91 32.02
CA SER A 216 2.70 30.25 32.48
C SER A 216 3.77 30.23 33.58
N LYS A 217 4.91 30.88 33.31
CA LYS A 217 5.81 31.40 34.36
C LYS A 217 5.20 32.67 34.98
N ALA A 218 4.62 32.54 36.16
CA ALA A 218 4.42 33.58 37.18
C ALA A 218 3.89 32.87 38.44
N ALA A 219 4.37 33.03 39.67
CA ALA A 219 5.03 34.15 40.29
C ALA A 219 5.95 33.69 41.43
N ALA A 220 7.15 34.29 41.49
CA ALA A 220 7.93 34.40 42.72
C ALA A 220 7.92 35.89 43.11
N GLY A 221 7.51 36.20 44.33
CA GLY A 221 7.75 37.54 44.92
C GLY A 221 6.73 38.05 45.92
N ALA A 222 7.02 37.81 47.21
CA ALA A 222 6.73 38.66 48.37
C ALA A 222 5.27 38.87 48.85
N ALA A 223 4.95 38.52 50.10
CA ALA A 223 5.23 39.35 51.29
C ALA A 223 4.51 38.86 52.57
N ALA A 224 5.23 38.97 53.69
CA ALA A 224 4.80 39.40 55.03
C ALA A 224 3.83 38.56 55.91
N THR A 225 4.45 38.07 56.98
CA THR A 225 4.00 37.95 58.38
C THR A 225 2.85 38.88 58.85
N ALA A 226 1.88 38.32 59.59
CA ALA A 226 1.57 38.61 61.01
C ALA A 226 0.11 38.17 61.34
N GLY A 227 -0.08 37.63 62.54
CA GLY A 227 -1.36 37.07 62.99
C GLY A 227 -2.28 38.04 63.73
N SER A 228 -3.52 37.60 64.01
CA SER A 228 -4.12 37.50 65.36
C SER A 228 -5.66 37.47 65.32
N ALA A 229 -6.21 36.63 66.20
CA ALA A 229 -7.47 36.77 66.96
C ALA A 229 -8.85 36.52 66.31
N ALA A 230 -9.39 35.35 66.67
CA ALA A 230 -10.56 35.14 67.54
C ALA A 230 -12.00 35.45 67.03
N ALA A 231 -12.80 34.37 67.07
CA ALA A 231 -14.04 34.20 67.84
C ALA A 231 -15.30 33.79 67.05
N ALA A 232 -15.73 32.57 67.39
CA ALA A 232 -17.10 32.14 67.67
C ALA A 232 -18.08 31.81 66.51
N GLY A 233 -18.58 30.56 66.55
CA GLY A 233 -19.96 30.26 66.18
C GLY A 233 -20.19 28.92 65.46
N PHE A 234 -20.31 27.84 66.23
CA PHE A 234 -21.20 26.65 66.07
C PHE A 234 -22.07 26.54 64.79
N ALA A 235 -22.35 25.40 64.16
CA ALA A 235 -22.12 23.98 64.45
C ALA A 235 -22.58 23.10 63.26
N SER A 236 -21.98 21.89 63.20
CA SER A 236 -22.45 20.58 62.69
C SER A 236 -23.05 20.49 61.27
N THR A 237 -22.61 19.58 60.39
CA THR A 237 -22.29 18.18 60.64
C THR A 237 -21.10 17.66 59.82
N ALA A 238 -20.15 17.03 60.52
CA ALA A 238 -19.14 16.09 60.03
C ALA A 238 -19.84 14.80 59.51
N ALA A 239 -19.25 13.85 58.78
CA ALA A 239 -17.90 13.36 58.54
C ALA A 239 -18.11 12.15 57.57
N LYS A 240 -17.20 11.55 56.81
CA LYS A 240 -15.73 11.51 56.69
C LYS A 240 -15.46 10.57 55.47
N VAL A 241 -14.51 10.87 54.56
CA VAL A 241 -13.19 10.19 54.42
C VAL A 241 -13.24 8.94 53.51
N GLU A 242 -12.28 8.55 52.67
CA GLU A 242 -10.90 8.85 52.22
C GLU A 242 -10.86 8.20 50.79
N GLY A 243 -9.97 8.48 49.86
CA GLY A 243 -8.64 9.06 49.99
C GLY A 243 -7.96 9.25 48.62
N ASP A 244 -6.76 9.75 48.80
CA ASP A 244 -5.74 10.22 47.88
C ASP A 244 -5.26 9.28 46.75
N MET A 245 -4.64 9.96 45.78
CA MET A 245 -3.52 9.51 44.92
C MET A 245 -3.87 8.48 43.82
N GLU A 246 -3.56 8.70 42.55
CA GLU A 246 -2.23 9.09 42.06
C GLU A 246 -2.31 9.77 40.68
N ASN A 247 -1.36 10.69 40.48
CA ASN A 247 -1.05 11.41 39.26
C ASN A 247 -0.26 10.47 38.32
N SER A 248 -0.85 10.10 37.18
CA SER A 248 -0.12 9.43 36.09
C SER A 248 0.12 10.43 34.97
N THR A 249 1.37 10.83 34.82
CA THR A 249 1.92 11.53 33.65
C THR A 249 1.63 10.74 32.37
N PRO A 250 1.32 11.38 31.23
CA PRO A 250 1.38 10.70 29.94
C PRO A 250 2.86 10.45 29.63
N GLU A 251 3.24 9.19 29.51
CA GLU A 251 4.54 8.82 28.94
C GLU A 251 4.50 9.12 27.44
N ASP A 252 5.42 9.97 27.00
CA ASP A 252 5.83 10.08 25.61
C ASP A 252 6.46 8.72 25.22
N GLU A 253 5.70 7.87 24.51
CA GLU A 253 6.25 6.67 23.87
C GLU A 253 7.03 7.08 22.62
N ASP A 254 8.26 7.53 22.86
CA ASP A 254 9.34 7.53 21.89
C ASP A 254 9.63 6.09 21.45
N ALA A 255 9.48 5.85 20.13
CA ALA A 255 10.29 4.96 19.30
C ALA A 255 11.11 3.88 20.04
N ALA A 256 10.44 2.86 20.57
CA ALA A 256 11.10 1.63 21.00
C ALA A 256 10.14 0.43 20.82
N GLY A 257 10.43 -0.40 19.82
CA GLY A 257 9.93 -1.77 19.80
C GLY A 257 9.09 -2.15 18.59
N TYR A 258 9.70 -2.21 17.41
CA TYR A 258 9.45 -3.26 16.38
C TYR A 258 10.64 -3.33 15.40
N ASP A 259 11.87 -3.23 15.92
CA ASP A 259 13.11 -3.30 15.11
C ASP A 259 13.50 -4.73 14.67
N ASP A 260 12.74 -5.76 15.06
CA ASP A 260 13.14 -7.16 14.86
C ASP A 260 12.66 -7.78 13.53
N TYR A 261 11.96 -7.04 12.67
CA TYR A 261 11.47 -7.53 11.36
C TYR A 261 12.19 -6.91 10.17
N ALA A 262 13.15 -6.00 10.42
CA ALA A 262 13.95 -5.37 9.38
C ALA A 262 15.10 -6.25 8.85
N ALA A 263 15.32 -7.43 9.43
CA ALA A 263 16.49 -8.28 9.19
C ALA A 263 16.33 -9.30 8.05
N GLU A 264 15.13 -9.52 7.52
CA GLU A 264 14.88 -10.55 6.47
C GLU A 264 14.61 -9.97 5.07
N LEU A 265 15.27 -8.88 4.71
CA LEU A 265 15.40 -8.49 3.31
C LEU A 265 16.71 -9.04 2.76
N SER A 266 16.61 -10.08 1.94
CA SER A 266 17.77 -10.78 1.37
C SER A 266 18.67 -9.82 0.57
N PRO A 267 19.98 -9.74 0.85
CA PRO A 267 20.93 -9.11 -0.07
C PRO A 267 21.12 -10.02 -1.29
N VAL A 268 20.98 -9.45 -2.49
CA VAL A 268 21.34 -10.14 -3.74
C VAL A 268 22.84 -10.48 -3.68
N ALA A 269 23.15 -11.74 -3.41
CA ALA A 269 24.51 -12.25 -3.39
C ALA A 269 25.09 -12.24 -4.81
N THR A 270 26.11 -11.41 -5.02
CA THR A 270 26.98 -11.50 -6.20
C THR A 270 28.18 -12.36 -5.80
N ALA A 271 28.20 -13.64 -6.20
CA ALA A 271 29.33 -14.53 -5.91
C ALA A 271 30.30 -14.61 -7.12
N PRO A 272 31.63 -14.63 -6.88
CA PRO A 272 32.66 -14.64 -7.93
C PRO A 272 32.94 -16.05 -8.46
N ALA A 273 33.16 -16.16 -9.78
CA ALA A 273 33.49 -17.41 -10.45
C ALA A 273 34.93 -17.87 -10.12
N GLN A 274 35.07 -18.97 -9.38
CA GLN A 274 36.32 -19.72 -9.28
C GLN A 274 36.34 -20.88 -10.28
N ARG A 275 37.38 -20.90 -11.12
CA ARG A 275 37.69 -21.98 -12.07
C ARG A 275 38.19 -23.21 -11.32
N LEU A 276 37.58 -24.36 -11.59
CA LEU A 276 38.23 -25.66 -11.43
C LEU A 276 38.19 -26.41 -12.76
N ARG A 277 39.33 -27.02 -13.06
CA ARG A 277 39.70 -27.75 -14.28
C ARG A 277 39.57 -29.25 -13.95
N GLY A 278 39.00 -30.06 -14.84
CA GLY A 278 39.01 -31.52 -14.71
C GLY A 278 37.91 -32.25 -15.47
N GLU A 279 38.19 -32.49 -16.76
CA GLU A 279 37.86 -33.62 -17.66
C GLU A 279 36.58 -34.49 -17.51
N ASP A 280 35.95 -34.67 -18.70
CA ASP A 280 35.17 -35.79 -19.24
C ASP A 280 33.69 -36.02 -18.85
N ALA A 281 32.76 -35.48 -19.66
CA ALA A 281 31.56 -36.15 -20.20
C ALA A 281 30.79 -35.28 -21.24
N GLU A 282 30.29 -35.93 -22.29
CA GLU A 282 29.54 -35.52 -23.51
C GLU A 282 28.48 -34.37 -23.42
N PRO A 283 28.12 -33.71 -24.55
CA PRO A 283 27.55 -32.36 -24.56
C PRO A 283 26.05 -32.31 -24.24
N SER A 284 25.68 -31.43 -23.32
CA SER A 284 24.30 -31.19 -22.86
C SER A 284 23.67 -29.96 -23.52
N LEU A 285 22.33 -29.89 -23.40
CA LEU A 285 21.36 -28.85 -23.77
C LEU A 285 21.64 -27.41 -23.22
N GLY A 286 22.90 -27.03 -23.00
CA GLY A 286 23.31 -25.79 -22.32
C GLY A 286 23.48 -24.56 -23.21
N GLU A 287 23.58 -24.68 -24.54
CA GLU A 287 23.82 -23.49 -25.39
C GLU A 287 22.54 -22.70 -25.73
N ALA A 288 21.36 -23.32 -25.65
CA ALA A 288 20.09 -22.62 -25.90
C ALA A 288 19.63 -21.75 -24.70
N ALA A 289 20.03 -22.11 -23.47
CA ALA A 289 19.62 -21.40 -22.26
C ALA A 289 20.38 -20.08 -22.04
N ILE A 290 21.63 -20.01 -22.48
CA ILE A 290 22.49 -18.82 -22.31
C ILE A 290 22.09 -17.70 -23.30
N ASP A 291 21.68 -18.04 -24.52
CA ASP A 291 21.22 -17.04 -25.52
C ASP A 291 19.84 -16.45 -25.17
N VAL A 292 18.95 -17.22 -24.53
CA VAL A 292 17.64 -16.73 -24.04
C VAL A 292 17.81 -15.81 -22.84
N ALA A 293 18.69 -16.13 -21.89
CA ALA A 293 18.97 -15.28 -20.73
C ALA A 293 19.65 -13.95 -21.12
N GLN A 294 20.55 -13.96 -22.11
CA GLN A 294 21.19 -12.74 -22.62
C GLN A 294 20.22 -11.85 -23.43
N ARG A 295 19.26 -12.43 -24.17
CA ARG A 295 18.20 -11.68 -24.87
C ARG A 295 17.14 -11.12 -23.92
N ALA A 296 16.77 -11.85 -22.87
CA ALA A 296 15.84 -11.38 -21.84
C ALA A 296 16.43 -10.22 -21.02
N GLY A 297 17.73 -10.26 -20.69
CA GLY A 297 18.43 -9.17 -20.01
C GLY A 297 18.51 -7.87 -20.83
N HIS A 298 18.67 -7.98 -22.16
CA HIS A 298 18.66 -6.81 -23.06
C HIS A 298 17.26 -6.22 -23.30
N LEU A 299 16.21 -7.05 -23.28
CA LEU A 299 14.82 -6.58 -23.36
C LEU A 299 14.37 -5.92 -22.05
N GLY A 300 14.68 -6.53 -20.89
CA GLY A 300 14.37 -5.97 -19.57
C GLY A 300 15.03 -4.62 -19.30
N ALA A 301 16.29 -4.45 -19.74
CA ALA A 301 16.99 -3.17 -19.65
C ALA A 301 16.41 -2.08 -20.59
N ARG A 302 15.82 -2.48 -21.72
CA ARG A 302 15.14 -1.54 -22.65
C ARG A 302 13.74 -1.17 -22.17
N VAL A 303 13.00 -2.10 -21.57
CA VAL A 303 11.67 -1.85 -20.98
C VAL A 303 11.80 -1.01 -19.71
N GLY A 304 12.73 -1.34 -18.81
CA GLY A 304 12.99 -0.53 -17.61
C GLY A 304 13.46 0.90 -17.93
N LYS A 305 14.28 1.07 -18.97
CA LYS A 305 14.62 2.41 -19.50
C LYS A 305 13.42 3.12 -20.12
N ARG A 306 12.48 2.42 -20.75
CA ARG A 306 11.26 2.99 -21.33
C ARG A 306 10.28 3.46 -20.27
N VAL A 307 10.06 2.66 -19.22
CA VAL A 307 9.21 3.02 -18.09
C VAL A 307 9.80 4.21 -17.31
N ALA A 308 11.10 4.21 -17.05
CA ALA A 308 11.77 5.37 -16.46
C ALA A 308 11.72 6.61 -17.39
N LEU A 309 11.73 6.42 -18.72
CA LEU A 309 11.53 7.49 -19.69
C LEU A 309 10.07 7.99 -19.70
N GLN A 310 9.08 7.10 -19.58
CA GLN A 310 7.65 7.39 -19.56
C GLN A 310 7.30 8.20 -18.31
N VAL A 311 7.76 7.77 -17.12
CA VAL A 311 7.59 8.53 -15.87
C VAL A 311 8.26 9.90 -15.97
N LYS A 312 9.46 9.98 -16.57
CA LYS A 312 10.18 11.25 -16.76
C LYS A 312 9.51 12.16 -17.82
N GLN A 313 8.95 11.60 -18.89
CA GLN A 313 8.26 12.35 -19.94
C GLN A 313 6.88 12.82 -19.50
N ALA A 314 6.16 12.02 -18.73
CA ALA A 314 4.91 12.41 -18.08
C ALA A 314 5.15 13.59 -17.12
N ALA A 315 6.17 13.50 -16.26
CA ALA A 315 6.57 14.59 -15.37
C ALA A 315 6.98 15.87 -16.13
N LEU A 316 7.75 15.75 -17.22
CA LEU A 316 8.16 16.88 -18.06
C LEU A 316 6.99 17.52 -18.82
N SER A 317 5.97 16.75 -19.20
CA SER A 317 4.78 17.25 -19.88
C SER A 317 3.86 18.05 -18.94
N LEU A 318 3.77 17.65 -17.67
CA LEU A 318 3.05 18.39 -16.63
C LEU A 318 3.72 19.73 -16.31
N ILE A 319 5.06 19.75 -16.20
CA ILE A 319 5.83 20.97 -15.94
C ILE A 319 5.65 22.02 -17.06
N LYS A 320 5.47 21.57 -18.31
CA LYS A 320 5.22 22.48 -19.45
C LYS A 320 3.78 23.02 -19.52
N ARG A 321 2.79 22.32 -18.96
CA ARG A 321 1.41 22.82 -18.87
C ARG A 321 1.22 23.86 -17.78
N ASN A 322 1.92 23.75 -16.65
CA ASN A 322 1.83 24.70 -15.54
C ASN A 322 2.67 25.98 -15.70
N ARG A 323 3.34 26.16 -16.85
CA ARG A 323 4.11 27.37 -17.20
C ARG A 323 3.48 28.18 -18.34
N ARG A 324 2.21 27.92 -18.69
CA ARG A 324 1.42 28.76 -19.62
C ARG A 324 0.24 29.38 -18.90
#